data_AF-A0A7W1PR50-F1
#
_entry.id   AF-A0A7W1PR50-F1
#
_cell.length_a   1.000
_cell.length_b   1.000
_cell.length_c   1.000
_cell.angle_alpha   90.00
_cell.angle_beta   90.00
_cell.angle_gamma   90.00
#
_symmetry.space_group_name_H-M   'P 1'
#
loop_
_entity.id
_entity.type
_entity.pdbx_description
1 polymer ?
#
loop_
_entity_poly.entity_id
_entity_poly.type
_entity_poly.pdbx_seq_one_letter_code
_entity_poly.pdbx_strand_id
1 'polypeptide(L)'
;MTFLAELPVIQAPMAGSQGSALAIAVSQAGGVGSLPCALLAPDALRAELSAITSATGKPYNVNFFVHRDPVVDAARESAWRAILAPYYRELGVDPAASPPQAGRTRFDEDAAAVLEAFRPPVVSFHFGLPAAALMRRVQGWGSRVIGSATTIAEARYLEAQGVDAIIAQGLEAGGHRGMFLTEDLATQL
;
A
#
# COMPACT_ATOMS: atom_id res chain seq x y z
N MET A 1 -4.05 22.44 13.01
CA MET A 1 -3.59 21.14 12.51
C MET A 1 -2.20 21.35 11.94
N THR A 2 -1.15 20.90 12.62
CA THR A 2 0.23 21.13 12.17
C THR A 2 0.63 19.99 11.24
N PHE A 3 1.04 20.32 10.02
CA PHE A 3 1.54 19.33 9.07
C PHE A 3 2.83 18.73 9.62
N LEU A 4 3.02 17.40 9.51
CA LEU A 4 4.21 16.73 10.07
C LEU A 4 5.51 17.23 9.41
N ALA A 5 5.43 17.67 8.16
CA ALA A 5 6.57 18.12 7.36
C ALA A 5 6.48 19.61 7.02
N GLU A 6 7.60 20.17 6.53
CA GLU A 6 7.72 21.59 6.15
C GLU A 6 6.85 21.93 4.93
N LEU A 7 6.76 20.99 3.99
CA LEU A 7 6.01 21.12 2.74
C LEU A 7 4.76 20.22 2.77
N PRO A 8 3.62 20.69 2.23
CA PRO A 8 2.38 19.92 2.14
C PRO A 8 2.41 18.90 0.99
N VAL A 9 3.52 18.16 0.84
CA VAL A 9 3.76 17.25 -0.28
C VAL A 9 4.08 15.86 0.26
N ILE A 10 3.29 14.88 -0.16
CA ILE A 10 3.55 13.46 0.08
C ILE A 10 3.95 12.84 -1.25
N GLN A 11 5.13 12.26 -1.34
CA GLN A 11 5.54 11.49 -2.51
C GLN A 11 4.85 10.12 -2.45
N ALA A 12 4.11 9.74 -3.49
CA ALA A 12 3.26 8.55 -3.45
C ALA A 12 4.05 7.24 -3.26
N PRO A 13 3.55 6.27 -2.47
CA PRO A 13 4.15 4.94 -2.39
C PRO A 13 3.89 4.13 -3.67
N MET A 14 4.92 3.93 -4.50
CA MET A 14 4.79 3.23 -5.79
C MET A 14 5.54 1.89 -5.79
N ALA A 15 4.83 0.81 -5.44
CA ALA A 15 5.42 -0.52 -5.35
C ALA A 15 5.98 -1.00 -6.71
N GLY A 16 7.26 -1.39 -6.73
CA GLY A 16 7.95 -1.87 -7.93
C GLY A 16 8.73 -0.79 -8.69
N SER A 17 8.61 0.49 -8.32
CA SER A 17 9.33 1.59 -8.97
C SER A 17 10.14 2.48 -8.02
N GLN A 18 10.10 2.23 -6.70
CA GLN A 18 10.86 2.99 -5.71
C GLN A 18 11.18 2.18 -4.44
N GLY A 19 12.06 2.74 -3.61
CA GLY A 19 12.39 2.27 -2.26
C GLY A 19 12.90 3.41 -1.37
N SER A 20 13.71 3.11 -0.37
CA SER A 20 14.26 4.06 0.61
C SER A 20 14.94 5.27 0.00
N ALA A 21 15.72 5.11 -1.08
CA ALA A 21 16.47 6.22 -1.68
C ALA A 21 15.57 7.42 -2.07
N LEU A 22 14.41 7.15 -2.69
CA LEU A 22 13.47 8.20 -3.06
C LEU A 22 12.73 8.77 -1.84
N ALA A 23 12.35 7.91 -0.89
CA ALA A 23 11.72 8.34 0.36
C ALA A 23 12.65 9.29 1.15
N ILE A 24 13.93 8.95 1.27
CA ILE A 24 14.95 9.75 1.95
C ILE A 24 15.07 11.11 1.26
N ALA A 25 15.22 11.15 -0.06
CA ALA A 25 15.41 12.40 -0.81
C ALA A 25 14.24 13.38 -0.61
N VAL A 26 12.99 12.89 -0.68
CA VAL A 26 11.79 13.72 -0.49
C VAL A 26 11.68 14.20 0.95
N SER A 27 11.90 13.30 1.91
CA SER A 27 11.86 13.66 3.33
C SER A 27 12.90 14.72 3.65
N GLN A 28 14.13 14.57 3.16
CA GLN A 28 15.21 15.56 3.31
C GLN A 28 14.85 16.92 2.70
N ALA A 29 14.19 16.93 1.54
CA ALA A 29 13.68 18.13 0.87
C ALA A 29 12.50 18.81 1.59
N GLY A 30 11.99 18.25 2.68
CA GLY A 30 10.95 18.85 3.52
C GLY A 30 9.54 18.35 3.25
N GLY A 31 9.34 17.39 2.32
CA GLY A 31 8.08 16.68 2.15
C GLY A 31 7.98 15.42 3.03
N VAL A 32 7.03 14.55 2.72
CA VAL A 32 6.93 13.20 3.29
C VAL A 32 7.25 12.18 2.20
N GLY A 33 8.43 11.56 2.27
CA GLY A 33 8.77 10.43 1.42
C GLY A 33 8.02 9.17 1.81
N SER A 34 7.66 8.31 0.85
CA SER A 34 6.91 7.08 1.14
C SER A 34 7.66 5.81 0.72
N LEU A 35 7.64 4.79 1.58
CA LEU A 35 8.10 3.44 1.27
C LEU A 35 6.91 2.54 0.95
N PRO A 36 6.78 1.98 -0.27
CA PRO A 36 5.77 0.98 -0.59
C PRO A 36 6.20 -0.40 -0.09
N CYS A 37 5.40 -1.02 0.77
CA CYS A 37 5.74 -2.27 1.43
C CYS A 37 5.00 -3.50 0.87
N ALA A 38 4.08 -3.31 -0.08
CA ALA A 38 3.26 -4.38 -0.65
C ALA A 38 4.05 -5.50 -1.37
N LEU A 39 5.35 -5.32 -1.63
CA LEU A 39 6.22 -6.33 -2.26
C LEU A 39 7.40 -6.74 -1.37
N LEU A 40 7.41 -6.31 -0.10
CA LEU A 40 8.54 -6.52 0.81
C LEU A 40 8.22 -7.64 1.79
N ALA A 41 9.08 -8.66 1.81
CA ALA A 41 9.14 -9.61 2.91
C ALA A 41 9.68 -8.92 4.19
N PRO A 42 9.46 -9.48 5.40
CA PRO A 42 9.85 -8.85 6.66
C PRO A 42 11.32 -8.40 6.75
N ASP A 43 12.26 -9.19 6.22
CA ASP A 43 13.69 -8.84 6.23
C ASP A 43 14.01 -7.66 5.30
N ALA A 44 13.42 -7.66 4.09
CA ALA A 44 13.56 -6.55 3.15
C ALA A 44 12.93 -5.26 3.68
N LEU A 45 11.75 -5.37 4.31
CA LEU A 45 11.09 -4.27 5.00
C LEU A 45 11.99 -3.69 6.10
N ARG A 46 12.59 -4.53 6.94
CA ARG A 46 13.53 -4.09 7.98
C ARG A 46 14.74 -3.37 7.40
N ALA A 47 15.31 -3.89 6.32
CA ALA A 47 16.46 -3.29 5.64
C ALA A 47 16.12 -1.88 5.10
N GLU A 48 14.99 -1.74 4.40
CA GLU A 48 14.52 -0.46 3.86
C GLU A 48 14.25 0.57 4.96
N LEU A 49 13.58 0.16 6.05
CA LEU A 49 13.33 1.06 7.19
C LEU A 49 14.62 1.49 7.88
N SER A 50 15.56 0.56 8.06
CA SER A 50 16.88 0.86 8.64
C SER A 50 17.65 1.87 7.80
N ALA A 51 17.59 1.75 6.46
CA ALA A 51 18.20 2.69 5.54
C ALA A 51 17.59 4.10 5.69
N ILE A 52 16.26 4.21 5.74
CA ILE A 52 15.56 5.49 5.93
C ILE A 52 15.95 6.13 7.26
N THR A 53 15.82 5.41 8.38
CA THR A 53 16.05 5.97 9.72
C THR A 53 17.52 6.29 10.00
N SER A 54 18.44 5.65 9.27
CA SER A 54 19.88 5.97 9.37
C SER A 54 20.25 7.23 8.58
N ALA A 55 19.50 7.55 7.52
CA ALA A 55 19.80 8.66 6.61
C ALA A 55 19.04 9.96 6.94
N THR A 56 17.92 9.88 7.66
CA THR A 56 17.13 11.07 8.01
C THR A 56 16.28 10.86 9.26
N GLY A 57 16.17 11.91 10.08
CA GLY A 57 15.20 12.03 11.16
C GLY A 57 13.90 12.74 10.75
N LYS A 58 13.76 13.13 9.48
CA LYS A 58 12.56 13.81 8.96
C LYS A 58 11.42 12.80 8.72
N PRO A 59 10.15 13.25 8.74
CA PRO A 59 9.00 12.36 8.60
C PRO A 59 9.00 11.56 7.30
N TYR A 60 8.55 10.31 7.38
CA TYR A 60 8.33 9.43 6.24
C TYR A 60 7.03 8.64 6.44
N ASN A 61 6.52 8.09 5.35
CA ASN A 61 5.34 7.24 5.28
C ASN A 61 5.75 5.81 4.91
N VAL A 62 5.05 4.82 5.45
CA VAL A 62 5.12 3.42 5.01
C VAL A 62 3.74 2.98 4.55
N ASN A 63 3.67 2.30 3.40
CA ASN A 63 2.40 1.96 2.76
C ASN A 63 2.18 0.47 2.64
N PHE A 64 0.99 0.02 3.01
CA PHE A 64 0.58 -1.37 2.87
C PHE A 64 -0.76 -1.52 2.16
N PHE A 65 -0.92 -2.67 1.52
CA PHE A 65 -2.21 -3.11 1.01
C PHE A 65 -2.96 -3.87 2.11
N VAL A 66 -4.28 -3.71 2.16
CA VAL A 66 -5.17 -4.41 3.11
C VAL A 66 -6.36 -5.04 2.39
N HIS A 67 -6.11 -5.49 1.16
CA HIS A 67 -7.08 -6.19 0.34
C HIS A 67 -7.47 -7.54 0.96
N ARG A 68 -8.66 -8.01 0.60
CA ARG A 68 -9.13 -9.36 0.94
C ARG A 68 -8.43 -10.37 0.06
N ASP A 69 -8.11 -11.53 0.62
CA ASP A 69 -7.57 -12.63 -0.17
C ASP A 69 -8.61 -13.07 -1.22
N PRO A 70 -8.19 -13.28 -2.48
CA PRO A 70 -9.09 -13.83 -3.47
C PRO A 70 -9.47 -15.27 -3.10
N VAL A 71 -10.73 -15.62 -3.35
CA VAL A 71 -11.16 -17.02 -3.30
C VAL A 71 -10.64 -17.71 -4.57
N VAL A 72 -9.89 -18.79 -4.40
CA VAL A 72 -9.35 -19.58 -5.52
C VAL A 72 -10.51 -20.19 -6.30
N ASP A 73 -10.50 -19.98 -7.62
CA ASP A 73 -11.51 -20.48 -8.54
C ASP A 73 -10.81 -21.12 -9.76
N ALA A 74 -10.62 -22.43 -9.68
CA ALA A 74 -9.89 -23.19 -10.70
C ALA A 74 -10.56 -23.13 -12.08
N ALA A 75 -11.90 -23.04 -12.13
CA ALA A 75 -12.64 -22.94 -13.38
C ALA A 75 -12.40 -21.58 -14.05
N ARG A 76 -12.45 -20.49 -13.27
CA ARG A 76 -12.14 -19.14 -13.73
C ARG A 76 -10.69 -18.99 -14.16
N GLU A 77 -9.76 -19.55 -13.39
CA GLU A 77 -8.33 -19.57 -13.76
C GLU A 77 -8.10 -20.32 -15.07
N SER A 78 -8.72 -21.49 -15.25
CA SER A 78 -8.63 -22.26 -16.48
C SER A 78 -9.19 -21.50 -17.69
N ALA A 79 -10.38 -20.88 -17.53
CA ALA A 79 -10.99 -20.05 -18.57
C ALA A 79 -10.11 -18.86 -18.95
N TRP A 80 -9.50 -18.19 -17.96
CA TRP A 80 -8.59 -17.08 -18.19
C TRP A 80 -7.32 -17.50 -18.94
N ARG A 81 -6.72 -18.65 -18.56
CA ARG A 81 -5.57 -19.21 -19.28
C ARG A 81 -5.90 -19.57 -20.72
N ALA A 82 -7.10 -20.08 -20.98
CA ALA A 82 -7.54 -20.37 -22.35
C ALA A 82 -7.62 -19.10 -23.21
N ILE A 83 -8.11 -17.98 -22.66
CA ILE A 83 -8.12 -16.67 -23.33
C ILE A 83 -6.69 -16.21 -23.67
N LEU A 84 -5.73 -16.43 -22.77
CA LEU A 84 -4.33 -16.02 -22.96
C LEU A 84 -3.49 -16.99 -23.81
N ALA A 85 -4.04 -18.14 -24.21
CA ALA A 85 -3.33 -19.18 -24.97
C ALA A 85 -2.65 -18.70 -26.27
N PRO A 86 -3.18 -17.73 -27.04
CA PRO A 86 -2.48 -17.18 -28.20
C PRO A 86 -1.14 -16.52 -27.82
N TYR A 87 -1.09 -15.77 -26.72
CA TYR A 87 0.12 -15.08 -26.27
C TYR A 87 1.18 -16.05 -25.74
N TYR A 88 0.76 -17.10 -25.03
CA TYR A 88 1.67 -18.17 -24.62
C TYR A 88 2.36 -18.83 -25.82
N ARG A 89 1.59 -19.13 -26.88
CA ARG A 89 2.15 -19.70 -28.12
C ARG A 89 3.07 -18.75 -28.87
N GLU A 90 2.68 -17.48 -28.97
CA GLU A 90 3.48 -16.43 -29.61
C GLU A 90 4.85 -16.27 -28.95
N LEU A 91 4.86 -16.28 -27.61
CA LEU A 91 6.08 -16.07 -26.81
C LEU A 91 6.87 -17.37 -26.52
N GLY A 92 6.37 -18.53 -26.96
CA GLY A 92 6.99 -19.84 -26.67
C GLY A 92 7.01 -20.20 -25.17
N VAL A 93 6.08 -19.65 -24.38
CA VAL A 93 5.98 -19.87 -22.93
C VAL A 93 5.01 -21.03 -22.66
N ASP A 94 5.41 -21.97 -21.81
CA ASP A 94 4.55 -23.07 -21.38
C ASP A 94 3.40 -22.54 -20.49
N PRO A 95 2.12 -22.68 -20.90
CA PRO A 95 0.98 -22.24 -20.11
C PRO A 95 0.78 -23.05 -18.81
N ALA A 96 1.37 -24.24 -18.72
CA ALA A 96 1.38 -25.09 -17.52
C ALA A 96 2.49 -24.72 -16.53
N ALA A 97 3.44 -23.85 -16.91
CA ALA A 97 4.44 -23.35 -15.99
C ALA A 97 3.77 -22.55 -14.86
N SER A 98 4.11 -22.88 -13.62
CA SER A 98 3.67 -22.10 -12.46
C SER A 98 4.27 -20.69 -12.56
N PRO A 99 3.46 -19.63 -12.64
CA PRO A 99 4.01 -18.29 -12.57
C PRO A 99 4.70 -18.11 -11.21
N PRO A 100 5.81 -17.36 -11.12
CA PRO A 100 6.35 -16.95 -9.83
C PRO A 100 5.24 -16.31 -9.02
N GLN A 101 5.19 -16.61 -7.72
CA GLN A 101 4.15 -16.08 -6.82
C GLN A 101 4.28 -14.55 -6.76
N ALA A 102 3.52 -13.86 -7.61
CA ALA A 102 3.43 -12.40 -7.66
C ALA A 102 2.50 -11.88 -6.56
N GLY A 103 2.65 -12.43 -5.36
CA GLY A 103 1.83 -12.10 -4.21
C GLY A 103 2.24 -10.72 -3.70
N ARG A 104 1.33 -9.75 -3.79
CA ARG A 104 1.44 -8.54 -3.00
C ARG A 104 1.08 -8.89 -1.57
N THR A 105 1.99 -8.66 -0.64
CA THR A 105 1.76 -8.95 0.77
C THR A 105 0.81 -7.92 1.35
N ARG A 106 -0.20 -8.39 2.08
CA ARG A 106 -1.08 -7.53 2.87
C ARG A 106 -0.38 -7.12 4.18
N PHE A 107 -0.89 -6.09 4.83
CA PHE A 107 -0.50 -5.80 6.21
C PHE A 107 -0.97 -6.92 7.15
N ASP A 108 -0.03 -7.50 7.90
CA ASP A 108 -0.28 -8.57 8.86
C ASP A 108 0.52 -8.37 10.16
N GLU A 109 0.48 -9.35 11.07
CA GLU A 109 1.16 -9.29 12.36
C GLU A 109 2.69 -9.25 12.25
N ASP A 110 3.24 -9.91 11.23
CA ASP A 110 4.70 -9.95 10.99
C ASP A 110 5.19 -8.59 10.52
N ALA A 111 4.50 -7.97 9.55
CA ALA A 111 4.77 -6.61 9.14
C ALA A 111 4.61 -5.62 10.30
N ALA A 112 3.56 -5.76 11.11
CA ALA A 112 3.35 -4.93 12.29
C ALA A 112 4.46 -5.08 13.34
N ALA A 113 4.98 -6.30 13.55
CA ALA A 113 6.10 -6.56 14.45
C ALA A 113 7.41 -5.92 13.96
N VAL A 114 7.64 -5.88 12.65
CA VAL A 114 8.78 -5.12 12.09
C VAL A 114 8.57 -3.63 12.34
N LEU A 115 7.42 -3.07 11.97
CA LEU A 115 7.13 -1.64 12.07
C LEU A 115 7.21 -1.10 13.50
N GLU A 116 6.76 -1.87 14.49
CA GLU A 116 6.73 -1.45 15.89
C GLU A 116 8.12 -1.06 16.44
N ALA A 117 9.20 -1.64 15.90
CA ALA A 117 10.57 -1.27 16.25
C ALA A 117 10.99 0.10 15.69
N PHE A 118 10.38 0.54 14.58
CA PHE A 118 10.72 1.79 13.88
C PHE A 118 9.71 2.92 14.14
N ARG A 119 8.47 2.60 14.49
CA ARG A 119 7.36 3.53 14.77
C ARG A 119 7.26 4.65 13.73
N PRO A 120 6.99 4.29 12.45
CA PRO A 120 6.98 5.26 11.36
C PRO A 120 6.02 6.42 11.64
N PRO A 121 6.37 7.68 11.34
CA PRO A 121 5.52 8.84 11.62
C PRO A 121 4.17 8.79 10.92
N VAL A 122 4.11 8.18 9.73
CA VAL A 122 2.89 7.98 8.95
C VAL A 122 2.81 6.53 8.48
N VAL A 123 1.63 5.92 8.62
CA VAL A 123 1.29 4.62 8.03
C VAL A 123 0.09 4.81 7.12
N SER A 124 0.23 4.43 5.86
CA SER A 124 -0.84 4.54 4.86
C SER A 124 -1.35 3.18 4.42
N PHE A 125 -2.66 3.09 4.22
CA PHE A 125 -3.32 1.89 3.74
C PHE A 125 -4.02 2.12 2.40
N HIS A 126 -3.93 1.13 1.52
CA HIS A 126 -4.64 1.08 0.24
C HIS A 126 -5.60 -0.11 0.24
N PHE A 127 -6.78 0.07 -0.38
CA PHE A 127 -7.89 -0.89 -0.40
C PHE A 127 -8.62 -1.07 0.95
N GLY A 128 -8.70 0.01 1.73
CA GLY A 128 -9.43 0.04 3.01
C GLY A 128 -8.51 0.15 4.22
N LEU A 129 -8.84 -0.57 5.30
CA LEU A 129 -8.10 -0.57 6.57
C LEU A 129 -7.88 -2.00 7.08
N PRO A 130 -6.81 -2.23 7.86
CA PRO A 130 -6.57 -3.54 8.47
C PRO A 130 -7.60 -3.83 9.58
N ALA A 131 -7.56 -5.05 10.12
CA ALA A 131 -8.39 -5.42 11.26
C ALA A 131 -8.18 -4.47 12.46
N ALA A 132 -9.23 -4.22 13.24
CA ALA A 132 -9.23 -3.24 14.33
C ALA A 132 -8.11 -3.46 15.38
N ALA A 133 -7.67 -4.69 15.59
CA ALA A 133 -6.54 -4.98 16.47
C ALA A 133 -5.21 -4.43 15.92
N LEU A 134 -4.91 -4.70 14.64
CA LEU A 134 -3.75 -4.18 13.94
C LEU A 134 -3.81 -2.64 13.81
N MET A 135 -4.99 -2.09 13.51
CA MET A 135 -5.20 -0.64 13.46
C MET A 135 -4.86 0.03 14.80
N ARG A 136 -5.39 -0.51 15.91
CA ARG A 136 -5.08 0.01 17.26
C ARG A 136 -3.60 -0.14 17.62
N ARG A 137 -2.95 -1.23 17.19
CA ARG A 137 -1.51 -1.43 17.39
C ARG A 137 -0.70 -0.32 16.71
N VAL A 138 -1.02 -0.01 15.45
CA VAL A 138 -0.38 1.09 14.69
C VAL A 138 -0.60 2.45 15.36
N GLN A 139 -1.86 2.75 15.73
CA GLN A 139 -2.20 4.00 16.42
C GLN A 139 -1.47 4.14 17.77
N GLY A 140 -1.26 3.03 18.48
CA GLY A 140 -0.53 2.98 19.75
C GLY A 140 0.95 3.37 19.65
N TRP A 141 1.53 3.39 18.45
CA TRP A 141 2.90 3.86 18.23
C TRP A 141 3.04 5.38 18.19
N GLY A 142 1.92 6.11 18.12
CA GLY A 142 1.89 7.54 17.84
C GLY A 142 1.96 7.89 16.34
N SER A 143 1.87 6.88 15.47
CA SER A 143 1.81 7.05 14.02
C SER A 143 0.51 7.72 13.59
N ARG A 144 0.58 8.58 12.57
CA ARG A 144 -0.61 9.05 11.85
C ARG A 144 -1.04 7.99 10.86
N VAL A 145 -2.30 7.56 10.91
CA VAL A 145 -2.86 6.62 9.95
C VAL A 145 -3.63 7.36 8.87
N ILE A 146 -3.33 7.06 7.61
CA ILE A 146 -4.03 7.64 6.46
C ILE A 146 -4.52 6.53 5.52
N GLY A 147 -5.67 6.73 4.87
CA GLY A 147 -6.27 5.74 3.96
C GLY A 147 -6.72 6.37 2.66
N SER A 148 -6.69 5.62 1.55
CA SER A 148 -7.22 6.09 0.27
C SER A 148 -8.73 5.87 0.15
N ALA A 149 -9.41 6.87 -0.43
CA ALA A 149 -10.82 6.80 -0.77
C ALA A 149 -11.03 7.30 -2.21
N THR A 150 -11.87 6.59 -2.95
CA THR A 150 -12.29 6.92 -4.32
C THR A 150 -13.73 7.42 -4.39
N THR A 151 -14.47 7.34 -3.27
CA THR A 151 -15.85 7.81 -3.14
C THR A 151 -16.09 8.50 -1.79
N ILE A 152 -17.16 9.30 -1.69
CA ILE A 152 -17.57 9.91 -0.40
C ILE A 152 -17.93 8.84 0.64
N ALA A 153 -18.52 7.72 0.22
CA ALA A 153 -18.88 6.63 1.12
C ALA A 153 -17.64 6.01 1.78
N GLU A 154 -16.57 5.80 1.00
CA GLU A 154 -15.28 5.33 1.51
C GLU A 154 -14.64 6.36 2.44
N ALA A 155 -14.68 7.64 2.10
CA ALA A 155 -14.16 8.71 2.96
C ALA A 155 -14.87 8.74 4.32
N ARG A 156 -16.21 8.65 4.35
CA ARG A 156 -17.00 8.57 5.59
C ARG A 156 -16.70 7.31 6.39
N TYR A 157 -16.49 6.18 5.72
CA TYR A 157 -16.07 4.94 6.38
C TYR A 157 -14.71 5.13 7.07
N LEU A 158 -13.71 5.67 6.37
CA LEU A 158 -12.38 5.90 6.95
C LEU A 158 -12.42 6.87 8.13
N GLU A 159 -13.18 7.96 8.02
CA GLU A 159 -13.40 8.91 9.12
C GLU A 159 -14.01 8.21 10.34
N ALA A 160 -15.04 7.39 10.16
CA ALA A 160 -15.67 6.63 11.24
C ALA A 160 -14.73 5.60 11.90
N GLN A 161 -13.70 5.13 11.18
CA GLN A 161 -12.65 4.25 11.72
C GLN A 161 -11.50 5.02 12.39
N GLY A 162 -11.53 6.36 12.38
CA GLY A 162 -10.57 7.19 13.10
C GLY A 162 -9.21 7.30 12.42
N VAL A 163 -9.17 7.35 11.08
CA VAL A 163 -7.94 7.78 10.37
C VAL A 163 -7.64 9.26 10.64
N ASP A 164 -6.36 9.62 10.61
CA ASP A 164 -5.92 11.01 10.80
C ASP A 164 -6.10 11.87 9.54
N ALA A 165 -6.09 11.24 8.35
CA ALA A 165 -6.38 11.91 7.08
C ALA A 165 -6.83 10.91 5.99
N ILE A 166 -7.48 11.45 4.96
CA ILE A 166 -8.00 10.69 3.81
C ILE A 166 -7.27 11.15 2.55
N ILE A 167 -6.74 10.20 1.78
CA ILE A 167 -6.19 10.43 0.45
C ILE A 167 -7.35 10.32 -0.54
N ALA A 168 -7.84 11.45 -1.04
CA ALA A 168 -8.85 11.49 -2.10
C ALA A 168 -8.19 11.13 -3.45
N GLN A 169 -8.41 9.90 -3.93
CA GLN A 169 -7.82 9.41 -5.18
C GLN A 169 -8.80 9.58 -6.36
N GLY A 170 -8.60 10.62 -7.16
CA GLY A 170 -9.37 10.88 -8.38
C GLY A 170 -9.13 9.88 -9.51
N LEU A 171 -9.90 9.99 -10.59
CA LEU A 171 -9.78 9.16 -11.79
C LEU A 171 -8.42 9.31 -12.51
N GLU A 172 -7.78 10.47 -12.38
CA GLU A 172 -6.50 10.80 -13.02
C GLU A 172 -5.30 10.09 -12.38
N ALA A 173 -5.48 9.49 -11.19
CA ALA A 173 -4.41 8.81 -10.48
C ALA A 173 -3.91 7.57 -11.24
N GLY A 174 -2.58 7.44 -11.34
CA GLY A 174 -1.95 6.22 -11.86
C GLY A 174 -1.97 5.05 -10.87
N GLY A 175 -1.72 3.83 -11.37
CA GLY A 175 -1.62 2.62 -10.55
C GLY A 175 -2.99 2.03 -10.18
N HIS A 176 -3.05 1.33 -9.04
CA HIS A 176 -4.29 0.68 -8.60
C HIS A 176 -5.28 1.70 -8.06
N ARG A 177 -6.56 1.54 -8.40
CA ARG A 177 -7.66 2.26 -7.76
C ARG A 177 -7.94 1.68 -6.39
N GLY A 178 -7.86 2.50 -5.35
CA GLY A 178 -7.94 2.12 -3.94
C GLY A 178 -9.34 1.78 -3.44
N MET A 179 -10.29 1.52 -4.35
CA MET A 179 -11.69 1.23 -4.05
C MET A 179 -11.83 -0.04 -3.21
N PHE A 180 -12.78 -0.06 -2.26
CA PHE A 180 -12.99 -1.19 -1.36
C PHE A 180 -14.43 -1.41 -0.85
N LEU A 181 -15.34 -0.44 -0.95
CA LEU A 181 -16.74 -0.62 -0.50
C LEU A 181 -17.68 -1.13 -1.59
N THR A 182 -17.34 -0.94 -2.85
CA THR A 182 -18.15 -1.32 -4.01
C THR A 182 -17.23 -1.74 -5.15
N GLU A 183 -17.76 -2.51 -6.09
CA GLU A 183 -17.07 -2.90 -7.32
C GLU A 183 -17.61 -2.13 -8.55
N ASP A 184 -18.64 -1.29 -8.36
CA ASP A 184 -19.21 -0.47 -9.41
C ASP A 184 -18.29 0.73 -9.72
N LEU A 185 -17.51 0.58 -10.79
CA LEU A 185 -16.57 1.59 -11.27
C LEU A 185 -17.23 2.94 -11.58
N ALA A 186 -18.52 2.97 -11.90
CA ALA A 186 -19.23 4.22 -12.23
C ALA A 186 -19.47 5.13 -11.01
N THR A 187 -19.28 4.61 -9.79
CA THR A 187 -19.48 5.38 -8.54
C THR A 187 -18.27 6.22 -8.15
N GLN A 188 -17.16 6.09 -8.88
CA GLN A 188 -15.89 6.72 -8.54
C GLN A 188 -15.87 8.20 -8.95
N LEU A 189 -15.25 9.02 -8.11
CA LEU A 189 -14.95 10.43 -8.37
C LEU A 189 -13.58 10.60 -9.02
#